data_AF-A0A2N2LQI2-F1
#
_entry.id   AF-A0A2N2LQI2-F1
#
_cell.length_a   1.000
_cell.length_b   1.000
_cell.length_c   1.000
_cell.angle_alpha   90.00
_cell.angle_beta   90.00
_cell.angle_gamma   90.00
#
_symmetry.space_group_name_H-M   'P 1'
#
loop_
_entity.id
_entity.type
_entity.pdbx_description
1 polymer ?
#
loop_
_entity_poly.entity_id
_entity_poly.type
_entity_poly.pdbx_seq_one_letter_code
_entity_poly.pdbx_strand_id
1 'polypeptide(L)'
;MKNAAWTLLTPRLLSARPGVQNNRRSRFFFFFVIGLIFWTGAFLIFYRVLTYFQSVQDFGDILAMKLLSMMIITFFTLLLFSSIINSLSHLYLSRDLSLLHSLPVSMVDIFRSRWLISAFDSSWMVVAFSLPVFLSYGLVYHSGILYYLITLATIVCMCLIASAISSMVVLLGAAILPAGKIRTLFVILGVVLAVLLVVVLRMIQPEQLVNPDSFASVVLYLNSMQALSLPYLPTTWITDAVRFALKSEWGGSVLNLALSASCVLFLLFVNETTAGAIYFRGFSRAQTTAKRLFKPVTFSGH
;
A
#
# COMPACT_ATOMS: atom_id res chain seq x y z
N MET A 1 -26.74 -16.09 -11.16
CA MET A 1 -25.32 -15.98 -10.73
C MET A 1 -24.72 -14.60 -11.01
N LYS A 2 -25.50 -13.51 -10.97
CA LYS A 2 -24.95 -12.15 -11.11
C LYS A 2 -24.63 -11.61 -9.71
N ASN A 3 -23.35 -11.33 -9.49
CA ASN A 3 -22.85 -10.37 -8.50
C ASN A 3 -22.82 -10.77 -7.01
N ALA A 4 -22.57 -12.05 -6.69
CA ALA A 4 -22.35 -12.49 -5.29
C ALA A 4 -21.25 -11.67 -4.57
N ALA A 5 -20.17 -11.33 -5.27
CA ALA A 5 -19.11 -10.47 -4.72
C ALA A 5 -19.64 -9.07 -4.34
N TRP A 6 -20.48 -8.46 -5.16
CA TRP A 6 -21.11 -7.17 -4.84
C TRP A 6 -22.11 -7.29 -3.69
N THR A 7 -22.90 -8.36 -3.63
CA THR A 7 -23.86 -8.59 -2.53
C THR A 7 -23.16 -8.79 -1.18
N LEU A 8 -21.91 -9.24 -1.18
CA LEU A 8 -21.08 -9.34 0.03
C LEU A 8 -20.44 -8.02 0.46
N LEU A 9 -20.30 -7.06 -0.47
CA LEU A 9 -19.79 -5.71 -0.20
C LEU A 9 -20.87 -4.75 0.32
N THR A 10 -22.13 -4.96 -0.08
CA THR A 10 -23.26 -4.10 0.30
C THR A 10 -23.47 -3.91 1.80
N PRO A 11 -23.37 -4.91 2.71
CA PRO A 11 -23.63 -4.68 4.14
C PRO A 11 -22.62 -3.72 4.77
N ARG A 12 -21.36 -3.72 4.32
CA ARG A 12 -20.36 -2.73 4.79
C ARG A 12 -20.59 -1.34 4.23
N LEU A 13 -20.94 -1.22 2.95
CA LEU A 13 -21.34 0.06 2.34
C LEU A 13 -22.59 0.65 3.02
N LEU A 14 -23.54 -0.20 3.42
CA LEU A 14 -24.71 0.19 4.20
C LEU A 14 -24.36 0.57 5.65
N SER A 15 -23.40 -0.11 6.29
CA SER A 15 -22.90 0.27 7.63
C SER A 15 -22.08 1.57 7.62
N ALA A 16 -21.49 1.93 6.47
CA ALA A 16 -20.77 3.18 6.27
C ALA A 16 -21.71 4.37 6.04
N ARG A 17 -23.03 4.16 5.84
CA ARG A 17 -24.00 5.26 5.84
C ARG A 17 -24.08 5.82 7.27
N PRO A 18 -23.72 7.09 7.49
CA PRO A 18 -23.87 7.68 8.80
C PRO A 18 -25.35 7.73 9.13
N GLY A 19 -25.78 7.01 10.17
CA GLY A 19 -27.06 7.27 10.81
C GLY A 19 -27.10 8.74 11.20
N VAL A 20 -28.00 9.50 10.55
CA VAL A 20 -28.12 10.95 10.70
C VAL A 20 -28.70 11.24 12.09
N GLN A 21 -27.81 11.30 13.08
CA GLN A 21 -28.10 11.81 14.41
C GLN A 21 -27.35 13.12 14.57
N ASN A 22 -28.05 14.20 14.97
CA ASN A 22 -27.56 15.58 14.88
C ASN A 22 -26.20 15.81 15.59
N ASN A 23 -25.94 15.08 16.68
CA ASN A 23 -24.68 15.15 17.44
C ASN A 23 -23.47 14.54 16.67
N ARG A 24 -23.71 13.66 15.69
CA ARG A 24 -22.68 13.03 14.85
C ARG A 24 -22.21 13.96 13.73
N ARG A 25 -23.10 14.80 13.18
CA ARG A 25 -22.79 15.71 12.05
C ARG A 25 -21.75 16.77 12.44
N SER A 26 -21.87 17.33 13.65
CA SER A 26 -20.87 18.27 14.19
C SER A 26 -19.49 17.61 14.31
N ARG A 27 -19.40 16.39 14.88
CA ARG A 27 -18.13 15.65 14.98
C ARG A 27 -17.51 15.36 13.60
N PHE A 28 -18.30 14.93 12.62
CA PHE A 28 -17.82 14.73 11.26
C PHE A 28 -17.28 16.03 10.64
N PHE A 29 -17.95 17.16 10.86
CA PHE A 29 -17.47 18.45 10.40
C PHE A 29 -16.15 18.84 11.07
N PHE A 30 -16.01 18.66 12.39
CA PHE A 30 -14.74 18.89 13.10
C PHE A 30 -13.58 18.04 12.54
N PHE A 31 -13.79 16.73 12.35
CA PHE A 31 -12.77 15.86 11.74
C PHE A 31 -12.44 16.25 10.30
N PHE A 32 -13.45 16.69 9.53
CA PHE A 32 -13.24 17.16 8.16
C PHE A 32 -12.39 18.43 8.12
N VAL A 33 -12.68 19.42 8.99
CA VAL A 33 -11.91 20.67 9.08
C VAL A 33 -10.47 20.40 9.50
N ILE A 34 -10.26 19.57 10.52
CA ILE A 34 -8.91 19.16 10.95
C ILE A 34 -8.15 18.46 9.83
N GLY A 35 -8.81 17.53 9.12
CA GLY A 35 -8.24 16.85 7.97
C GLY A 35 -7.85 17.82 6.86
N LEU A 36 -8.70 18.82 6.58
CA LEU A 36 -8.46 19.83 5.56
C LEU A 36 -7.28 20.74 5.92
N ILE A 37 -7.17 21.18 7.19
CA ILE A 37 -6.02 21.95 7.69
C ILE A 37 -4.72 21.14 7.57
N PHE A 38 -4.76 19.86 7.92
CA PHE A 38 -3.61 18.99 7.78
C PHE A 38 -3.21 18.82 6.30
N TRP A 39 -4.19 18.63 5.42
CA TRP A 39 -4.00 18.45 3.99
C TRP A 39 -3.40 19.70 3.32
N THR A 40 -3.92 20.89 3.66
CA THR A 40 -3.37 22.16 3.16
C THR A 40 -1.99 22.47 3.74
N GLY A 41 -1.75 22.15 5.02
CA GLY A 41 -0.44 22.29 5.64
C GLY A 41 0.62 21.42 4.97
N ALA A 42 0.30 20.14 4.72
CA ALA A 42 1.19 19.23 3.99
C ALA A 42 1.48 19.77 2.59
N PHE A 43 0.45 20.20 1.85
CA PHE A 43 0.61 20.81 0.54
C PHE A 43 1.56 22.01 0.55
N LEU A 44 1.37 22.95 1.49
CA LEU A 44 2.20 24.15 1.61
C LEU A 44 3.66 23.84 1.94
N ILE A 45 3.91 22.86 2.82
CA ILE A 45 5.26 22.43 3.16
C ILE A 45 5.98 21.88 1.93
N PHE A 46 5.34 20.94 1.21
CA PHE A 46 5.94 20.38 0.01
C PHE A 46 6.14 21.42 -1.08
N TYR A 47 5.16 22.29 -1.32
CA TYR A 47 5.28 23.40 -2.26
C TYR A 47 6.49 24.29 -1.91
N ARG A 48 6.63 24.69 -0.64
CA ARG A 48 7.75 25.52 -0.20
C ARG A 48 9.10 24.82 -0.38
N VAL A 49 9.22 23.56 0.01
CA VAL A 49 10.46 22.77 -0.15
C VAL A 49 10.85 22.66 -1.62
N LEU A 50 9.89 22.35 -2.50
CA LEU A 50 10.14 22.24 -3.94
C LEU A 50 10.53 23.57 -4.58
N THR A 51 9.84 24.66 -4.24
CA THR A 51 10.20 26.01 -4.73
C THR A 51 11.60 26.43 -4.26
N TYR A 52 11.99 26.07 -3.03
CA TYR A 52 13.34 26.30 -2.54
C TYR A 52 14.37 25.52 -3.35
N PHE A 53 14.09 24.26 -3.71
CA PHE A 53 14.97 23.48 -4.57
C PHE A 53 15.11 24.07 -5.98
N GLN A 54 14.03 24.59 -6.58
CA GLN A 54 14.12 25.26 -7.87
C GLN A 54 14.93 26.56 -7.85
N SER A 55 15.04 27.22 -6.69
CA SER A 55 15.86 28.45 -6.56
C SER A 55 17.37 28.19 -6.63
N VAL A 56 17.80 26.93 -6.48
CA VAL A 56 19.20 26.50 -6.61
C VAL A 56 19.46 26.05 -8.03
N GLN A 57 20.22 26.83 -8.79
CA GLN A 57 20.59 26.55 -10.19
C GLN A 57 21.26 25.17 -10.35
N ASP A 58 20.87 24.45 -11.40
CA ASP A 58 21.34 23.12 -11.86
C ASP A 58 21.11 21.91 -10.94
N PHE A 59 21.04 22.08 -9.62
CA PHE A 59 20.88 20.95 -8.67
C PHE A 59 19.43 20.68 -8.25
N GLY A 60 18.54 21.67 -8.36
CA GLY A 60 17.17 21.60 -7.87
C GLY A 60 16.34 20.45 -8.46
N ASP A 61 16.42 20.24 -9.77
CA ASP A 61 15.62 19.24 -10.48
C ASP A 61 16.04 17.80 -10.17
N ILE A 62 17.35 17.56 -10.05
CA ILE A 62 17.87 16.24 -9.67
C ILE A 62 17.38 15.89 -8.27
N LEU A 63 17.45 16.85 -7.34
CA LEU A 63 17.04 16.64 -5.96
C LEU A 63 15.52 16.43 -5.83
N ALA A 64 14.71 17.21 -6.56
CA ALA A 64 13.27 17.05 -6.58
C ALA A 64 12.84 15.69 -7.15
N MET A 65 13.49 15.21 -8.21
CA MET A 65 13.24 13.87 -8.77
C MET A 65 13.69 12.75 -7.83
N LYS A 66 14.78 12.97 -7.07
CA LYS A 66 15.22 12.02 -6.05
C LYS A 66 14.24 11.94 -4.88
N LEU A 67 13.74 13.09 -4.40
CA LEU A 67 12.73 13.16 -3.34
C LEU A 67 11.46 12.41 -3.78
N LEU A 68 11.03 12.59 -5.03
CA LEU A 68 9.89 11.87 -5.61
C LEU A 68 10.07 10.34 -5.52
N SER A 69 11.24 9.85 -5.94
CA SER A 69 11.55 8.41 -5.88
C SER A 69 11.58 7.88 -4.44
N MET A 70 12.23 8.60 -3.52
CA MET A 70 12.28 8.22 -2.11
C MET A 70 10.87 8.18 -1.49
N MET A 71 10.02 9.14 -1.83
CA MET A 71 8.65 9.19 -1.35
C MET A 71 7.83 8.01 -1.87
N ILE A 72 7.92 7.69 -3.16
CA ILE A 72 7.22 6.54 -3.76
C ILE A 72 7.65 5.23 -3.09
N ILE A 73 8.95 5.01 -2.88
CA ILE A 73 9.46 3.81 -2.19
C ILE A 73 8.93 3.73 -0.76
N THR A 74 8.90 4.86 -0.05
CA THR A 74 8.40 4.94 1.33
C THR A 74 6.90 4.61 1.39
N PHE A 75 6.10 5.24 0.53
CA PHE A 75 4.67 4.95 0.42
C PHE A 75 4.42 3.51 0.01
N PHE A 76 5.21 2.93 -0.88
CA PHE A 76 5.08 1.53 -1.29
C PHE A 76 5.31 0.59 -0.12
N THR A 77 6.36 0.83 0.66
CA THR A 77 6.73 0.00 1.82
C THR A 77 5.65 0.07 2.91
N LEU A 78 5.17 1.28 3.21
CA LEU A 78 4.08 1.48 4.16
C LEU A 78 2.77 0.82 3.69
N LEU A 79 2.44 0.96 2.40
CA LEU A 79 1.28 0.32 1.79
C LEU A 79 1.37 -1.20 1.84
N LEU A 80 2.53 -1.77 1.51
CA LEU A 80 2.76 -3.22 1.59
C LEU A 80 2.44 -3.71 2.99
N PHE A 81 3.04 -3.09 4.00
CA PHE A 81 2.86 -3.52 5.38
C PHE A 81 1.41 -3.39 5.86
N SER A 82 0.81 -2.22 5.67
CA SER A 82 -0.59 -1.96 6.01
C SER A 82 -1.51 -2.97 5.35
N SER A 83 -1.26 -3.26 4.06
CA SER A 83 -2.03 -4.23 3.29
C SER A 83 -1.86 -5.66 3.78
N ILE A 84 -0.68 -6.05 4.32
CA ILE A 84 -0.49 -7.40 4.89
C ILE A 84 -1.32 -7.56 6.17
N ILE A 85 -1.22 -6.59 7.09
CA ILE A 85 -2.01 -6.60 8.35
C ILE A 85 -3.50 -6.68 8.04
N ASN A 86 -3.95 -5.84 7.10
CA ASN A 86 -5.35 -5.75 6.77
C ASN A 86 -5.85 -7.01 6.05
N SER A 87 -5.04 -7.55 5.11
CA SER A 87 -5.38 -8.79 4.39
C SER A 87 -5.48 -9.96 5.35
N LEU A 88 -4.54 -10.09 6.29
CA LEU A 88 -4.58 -11.12 7.32
C LEU A 88 -5.83 -11.03 8.19
N SER A 89 -6.16 -9.81 8.64
CA SER A 89 -7.32 -9.54 9.49
C SER A 89 -8.64 -9.86 8.79
N HIS A 90 -8.76 -9.50 7.51
CA HIS A 90 -9.97 -9.74 6.72
C HIS A 90 -10.11 -11.18 6.24
N LEU A 91 -9.02 -11.81 5.79
CA LEU A 91 -9.04 -13.13 5.16
C LEU A 91 -9.10 -14.29 6.15
N TYR A 92 -8.51 -14.14 7.35
CA TYR A 92 -8.35 -15.26 8.30
C TYR A 92 -8.87 -14.98 9.71
N LEU A 93 -8.99 -13.73 10.13
CA LEU A 93 -9.33 -13.37 11.52
C LEU A 93 -10.73 -12.75 11.67
N SER A 94 -11.47 -12.59 10.57
CA SER A 94 -12.81 -12.01 10.62
C SER A 94 -13.81 -12.99 11.26
N ARG A 95 -14.61 -12.48 12.21
CA ARG A 95 -15.62 -13.28 12.92
C ARG A 95 -16.73 -13.79 12.01
N ASP A 96 -16.99 -13.06 10.92
CA ASP A 96 -18.04 -13.38 9.95
C ASP A 96 -17.65 -14.51 8.99
N LEU A 97 -16.41 -15.02 9.06
CA LEU A 97 -15.89 -16.00 8.11
C LEU A 97 -16.57 -17.36 8.28
N SER A 98 -16.91 -17.76 9.52
CA SER A 98 -17.69 -18.98 9.78
C SER A 98 -19.09 -18.91 9.20
N LEU A 99 -19.72 -17.74 9.24
CA LEU A 99 -21.01 -17.50 8.62
C LEU A 99 -20.88 -17.57 7.09
N LEU A 100 -19.92 -16.88 6.49
CA LEU A 100 -19.76 -16.83 5.03
C LEU A 100 -19.48 -18.20 4.39
N HIS A 101 -18.75 -19.08 5.08
CA HIS A 101 -18.48 -20.43 4.59
C HIS A 101 -19.68 -21.38 4.70
N SER A 102 -20.76 -21.02 5.41
CA SER A 102 -22.00 -21.81 5.41
C SER A 102 -22.96 -21.44 4.29
N LEU A 103 -22.71 -20.34 3.55
CA LEU A 103 -23.47 -20.00 2.35
C LEU A 103 -22.94 -20.74 1.12
N PRO A 104 -23.79 -21.04 0.12
CA PRO A 104 -23.40 -21.67 -1.15
C PRO A 104 -22.71 -20.66 -2.09
N VAL A 105 -21.61 -20.05 -1.64
CA VAL A 105 -20.79 -19.09 -2.40
C VAL A 105 -19.43 -19.72 -2.70
N SER A 106 -18.90 -19.46 -3.89
CA SER A 106 -17.58 -19.98 -4.28
C SER A 106 -16.47 -19.36 -3.42
N MET A 107 -15.45 -20.16 -3.10
CA MET A 107 -14.32 -19.71 -2.27
C MET A 107 -13.54 -18.55 -2.92
N VAL A 108 -13.47 -18.55 -4.25
CA VAL A 108 -12.81 -17.49 -5.03
C VAL A 108 -13.56 -16.17 -4.90
N ASP A 109 -14.89 -16.18 -4.87
CA ASP A 109 -15.69 -14.96 -4.69
C ASP A 109 -15.60 -14.39 -3.26
N ILE A 110 -15.51 -15.28 -2.25
CA ILE A 110 -15.25 -14.86 -0.87
C ILE A 110 -13.86 -14.22 -0.77
N PHE A 111 -12.84 -14.85 -1.36
CA PHE A 111 -11.48 -14.28 -1.38
C PHE A 111 -11.44 -12.92 -2.09
N ARG A 112 -11.99 -12.82 -3.31
CA ARG A 112 -12.02 -11.58 -4.10
C ARG A 112 -12.69 -10.43 -3.36
N SER A 113 -13.87 -10.67 -2.78
CA SER A 113 -14.60 -9.63 -2.05
C SER A 113 -13.82 -9.13 -0.82
N ARG A 114 -13.24 -10.04 -0.04
CA ARG A 114 -12.45 -9.69 1.15
C ARG A 114 -11.13 -9.04 0.81
N TRP A 115 -10.47 -9.48 -0.25
CA TRP A 115 -9.25 -8.87 -0.76
C TRP A 115 -9.50 -7.44 -1.23
N LEU A 116 -10.57 -7.19 -2.00
CA LEU A 116 -10.94 -5.83 -2.43
C LEU A 116 -11.27 -4.89 -1.27
N ILE A 117 -12.03 -5.36 -0.27
CA ILE A 117 -12.27 -4.58 0.96
C ILE A 117 -10.94 -4.25 1.62
N SER A 118 -10.07 -5.25 1.73
CA SER A 118 -8.80 -5.06 2.40
C SER A 118 -7.87 -4.09 1.66
N ALA A 119 -7.83 -4.17 0.33
CA ALA A 119 -7.11 -3.22 -0.52
C ALA A 119 -7.62 -1.80 -0.33
N PHE A 120 -8.95 -1.61 -0.29
CA PHE A 120 -9.54 -0.29 -0.09
C PHE A 120 -9.20 0.26 1.31
N ASP A 121 -9.38 -0.55 2.36
CA ASP A 121 -9.14 -0.18 3.75
C ASP A 121 -7.66 0.13 4.04
N SER A 122 -6.70 -0.49 3.33
CA SER A 122 -5.27 -0.18 3.49
C SER A 122 -4.81 1.00 2.63
N SER A 123 -5.42 1.23 1.47
CA SER A 123 -4.95 2.22 0.49
C SER A 123 -5.58 3.60 0.62
N TRP A 124 -6.83 3.73 1.11
CA TRP A 124 -7.55 5.01 1.10
C TRP A 124 -6.75 6.15 1.78
N MET A 125 -6.08 5.85 2.89
CA MET A 125 -5.32 6.84 3.64
C MET A 125 -4.08 7.27 2.85
N VAL A 126 -3.31 6.33 2.29
CA VAL A 126 -2.11 6.67 1.52
C VAL A 126 -2.45 7.46 0.27
N VAL A 127 -3.54 7.10 -0.43
CA VAL A 127 -4.02 7.89 -1.57
C VAL A 127 -4.30 9.32 -1.13
N ALA A 128 -5.06 9.52 -0.04
CA ALA A 128 -5.40 10.85 0.47
C ALA A 128 -4.16 11.68 0.88
N PHE A 129 -3.17 11.05 1.52
CA PHE A 129 -1.92 11.70 1.95
C PHE A 129 -0.95 11.98 0.80
N SER A 130 -1.00 11.19 -0.27
CA SER A 130 -0.12 11.36 -1.42
C SER A 130 -0.57 12.50 -2.35
N LEU A 131 -1.88 12.77 -2.41
CA LEU A 131 -2.47 13.80 -3.27
C LEU A 131 -1.87 15.20 -3.09
N PRO A 132 -1.74 15.76 -1.87
CA PRO A 132 -1.07 17.05 -1.64
C PRO A 132 0.32 17.11 -2.27
N VAL A 133 1.08 16.02 -2.13
CA VAL A 133 2.46 16.01 -2.57
C VAL A 133 2.53 16.04 -4.08
N PHE A 134 1.83 15.14 -4.75
CA PHE A 134 1.79 15.13 -6.21
C PHE A 134 1.18 16.42 -6.79
N LEU A 135 0.23 17.03 -6.08
CA LEU A 135 -0.34 18.32 -6.49
C LEU A 135 0.68 19.46 -6.42
N SER A 136 1.53 19.46 -5.40
CA SER A 136 2.63 20.43 -5.29
C SER A 136 3.67 20.26 -6.41
N TYR A 137 4.01 19.01 -6.77
CA TYR A 137 4.87 18.71 -7.91
C TYR A 137 4.27 19.22 -9.23
N GLY A 138 2.98 18.97 -9.48
CA GLY A 138 2.30 19.43 -10.70
C GLY A 138 2.30 20.96 -10.85
N LEU A 139 2.11 21.69 -9.75
CA LEU A 139 2.10 23.17 -9.76
C LEU A 139 3.50 23.76 -9.96
N VAL A 140 4.51 23.21 -9.28
CA VAL A 140 5.89 23.71 -9.33
C VAL A 140 6.54 23.47 -10.70
N TYR A 141 6.21 22.36 -11.36
CA TYR A 141 6.70 22.03 -12.70
C TYR A 141 5.78 22.49 -13.84
N HIS A 142 4.74 23.28 -13.54
CA HIS A 142 3.74 23.77 -14.52
C HIS A 142 3.19 22.66 -15.43
N SER A 143 2.88 21.50 -14.84
CA SER A 143 2.49 20.32 -15.60
C SER A 143 1.01 20.38 -16.02
N GLY A 144 0.70 19.87 -17.22
CA GLY A 144 -0.65 19.90 -17.79
C GLY A 144 -1.66 18.98 -17.08
N ILE A 145 -2.95 19.10 -17.42
CA ILE A 145 -4.03 18.32 -16.75
C ILE A 145 -3.82 16.79 -16.84
N LEU A 146 -3.19 16.32 -17.91
CA LEU A 146 -2.88 14.91 -18.15
C LEU A 146 -1.92 14.34 -17.10
N TYR A 147 -1.02 15.15 -16.53
CA TYR A 147 -0.13 14.75 -15.44
C TYR A 147 -0.92 14.23 -14.24
N TYR A 148 -1.97 14.96 -13.84
CA TYR A 148 -2.79 14.58 -12.68
C TYR A 148 -3.52 13.26 -12.91
N LEU A 149 -4.01 13.02 -14.13
CA LEU A 149 -4.72 11.79 -14.48
C LEU A 149 -3.77 10.58 -14.49
N ILE A 150 -2.59 10.71 -15.09
CA ILE A 150 -1.58 9.65 -15.11
C ILE A 150 -1.07 9.36 -13.69
N THR A 151 -0.81 10.41 -12.90
CA THR A 151 -0.34 10.25 -11.52
C THR A 151 -1.37 9.53 -10.67
N LEU A 152 -2.65 9.90 -10.78
CA LEU A 152 -3.74 9.21 -10.08
C LEU A 152 -3.82 7.73 -10.51
N ALA A 153 -3.79 7.44 -11.81
CA ALA A 153 -3.79 6.07 -12.32
C ALA A 153 -2.59 5.26 -11.82
N THR A 154 -1.42 5.89 -11.73
CA THR A 154 -0.19 5.27 -11.23
C THR A 154 -0.30 4.94 -9.74
N ILE A 155 -0.83 5.86 -8.92
CA ILE A 155 -1.08 5.61 -7.49
C ILE A 155 -2.06 4.45 -7.29
N VAL A 156 -3.10 4.36 -8.11
CA VAL A 156 -4.04 3.23 -8.06
C VAL A 156 -3.32 1.93 -8.40
N CYS A 157 -2.50 1.90 -9.46
CA CYS A 157 -1.71 0.71 -9.80
C CYS A 157 -0.77 0.31 -8.66
N MET A 158 -0.09 1.28 -8.05
CA MET A 158 0.77 1.08 -6.88
C MET A 158 0.04 0.43 -5.71
N CYS A 159 -1.17 0.92 -5.40
CA CYS A 159 -2.01 0.36 -4.34
C CYS A 159 -2.41 -1.09 -4.63
N LEU A 160 -2.80 -1.38 -5.86
CA LEU A 160 -3.18 -2.73 -6.29
C LEU A 160 -1.99 -3.70 -6.29
N ILE A 161 -0.82 -3.28 -6.77
CA ILE A 161 0.42 -4.08 -6.71
C ILE A 161 0.77 -4.40 -5.27
N ALA A 162 0.79 -3.39 -4.39
CA ALA A 162 1.12 -3.58 -2.98
C ALA A 162 0.13 -4.55 -2.33
N SER A 163 -1.18 -4.32 -2.51
CA SER A 163 -2.22 -5.20 -1.95
C SER A 163 -2.12 -6.65 -2.46
N ALA A 164 -1.82 -6.83 -3.75
CA ALA A 164 -1.70 -8.15 -4.37
C ALA A 164 -0.45 -8.91 -3.88
N ILE A 165 0.70 -8.24 -3.74
CA ILE A 165 1.91 -8.84 -3.16
C ILE A 165 1.64 -9.22 -1.70
N SER A 166 1.03 -8.30 -0.95
CA SER A 166 0.70 -8.52 0.46
C SER A 166 -0.22 -9.71 0.66
N SER A 167 -1.27 -9.87 -0.16
CA SER A 167 -2.18 -11.01 -0.05
C SER A 167 -1.50 -12.33 -0.39
N MET A 168 -0.59 -12.37 -1.38
CA MET A 168 0.20 -13.57 -1.67
C MET A 168 1.06 -13.99 -0.48
N VAL A 169 1.73 -13.03 0.17
CA VAL A 169 2.54 -13.29 1.37
C VAL A 169 1.66 -13.84 2.50
N VAL A 170 0.47 -13.29 2.70
CA VAL A 170 -0.50 -13.78 3.70
C VAL A 170 -0.97 -15.20 3.37
N LEU A 171 -1.34 -15.47 2.12
CA LEU A 171 -1.79 -16.80 1.67
C LEU A 171 -0.71 -17.86 1.88
N LEU A 172 0.53 -17.58 1.46
CA LEU A 172 1.67 -18.48 1.63
C LEU A 172 2.02 -18.66 3.11
N GLY A 173 2.04 -17.57 3.88
CA GLY A 173 2.29 -17.61 5.32
C GLY A 173 1.27 -18.47 6.07
N ALA A 174 -0.02 -18.33 5.75
CA ALA A 174 -1.09 -19.15 6.32
C ALA A 174 -0.99 -20.63 5.91
N ALA A 175 -0.44 -20.92 4.72
CA ALA A 175 -0.23 -22.29 4.24
C ALA A 175 0.92 -23.02 4.94
N ILE A 176 1.98 -22.28 5.31
CA ILE A 176 3.18 -22.84 5.94
C ILE A 176 2.99 -23.01 7.45
N LEU A 177 2.24 -22.09 8.09
CA LEU A 177 2.12 -22.08 9.54
C LEU A 177 1.25 -23.22 10.09
N PRO A 178 1.63 -23.81 11.25
CA PRO A 178 0.81 -24.79 11.95
C PRO A 178 -0.50 -24.19 12.48
N ALA A 179 -1.52 -25.03 12.57
CA ALA A 179 -2.84 -24.73 13.13
C ALA A 179 -2.77 -23.92 14.45
N GLY A 180 -3.51 -22.81 14.52
CA GLY A 180 -3.65 -22.01 15.74
C GLY A 180 -2.54 -20.98 16.03
N LYS A 181 -1.51 -20.83 15.17
CA LYS A 181 -0.43 -19.82 15.33
C LYS A 181 -0.54 -18.61 14.39
N ILE A 182 -1.70 -18.37 13.79
CA ILE A 182 -1.90 -17.20 12.90
C ILE A 182 -1.59 -15.86 13.60
N ARG A 183 -1.78 -15.77 14.92
CA ARG A 183 -1.38 -14.57 15.68
C ARG A 183 0.15 -14.36 15.72
N THR A 184 0.95 -15.43 15.65
CA THR A 184 2.41 -15.35 15.53
C THR A 184 2.85 -14.78 14.17
N LEU A 185 1.98 -14.82 13.16
CA LEU A 185 2.22 -14.21 11.86
C LEU A 185 2.38 -12.68 11.99
N PHE A 186 1.67 -12.02 12.91
CA PHE A 186 1.90 -10.59 13.19
C PHE A 186 3.31 -10.30 13.69
N VAL A 187 3.89 -11.20 14.50
CA VAL A 187 5.25 -11.04 15.04
C VAL A 187 6.28 -11.24 13.93
N ILE A 188 6.17 -12.33 13.16
CA ILE A 188 7.06 -12.60 12.03
C ILE A 188 6.98 -11.46 11.02
N LEU A 189 5.77 -10.99 10.72
CA LEU A 189 5.54 -9.88 9.82
C LEU A 189 6.12 -8.57 10.32
N GLY A 190 5.98 -8.28 11.62
CA GLY A 190 6.58 -7.11 12.25
C GLY A 190 8.10 -7.12 12.15
N VAL A 191 8.73 -8.28 12.33
CA VAL A 191 10.18 -8.45 12.14
C VAL A 191 10.59 -8.25 10.67
N VAL A 192 9.86 -8.88 9.73
CA VAL A 192 10.11 -8.70 8.28
C VAL A 192 9.96 -7.24 7.88
N LEU A 193 8.95 -6.54 8.41
CA LEU A 193 8.79 -5.10 8.21
C LEU A 193 9.99 -4.34 8.76
N ALA A 194 10.37 -4.58 10.01
CA ALA A 194 11.48 -3.85 10.64
C ALA A 194 12.76 -4.01 9.82
N VAL A 195 13.05 -5.22 9.35
CA VAL A 195 14.18 -5.50 8.45
C VAL A 195 14.03 -4.75 7.12
N LEU A 196 12.88 -4.81 6.46
CA LEU A 196 12.63 -4.07 5.22
C LEU A 196 12.77 -2.57 5.40
N LEU A 197 12.26 -2.03 6.49
CA LEU A 197 12.30 -0.60 6.82
C LEU A 197 13.74 -0.17 7.09
N VAL A 198 14.52 -0.97 7.84
CA VAL A 198 15.97 -0.76 8.02
C VAL A 198 16.71 -0.83 6.68
N VAL A 199 16.39 -1.80 5.82
CA VAL A 199 17.00 -1.89 4.48
C VAL A 199 16.65 -0.66 3.66
N VAL A 200 15.40 -0.23 3.63
CA VAL A 200 14.96 0.98 2.90
C VAL A 200 15.64 2.23 3.46
N LEU A 201 15.69 2.42 4.78
CA LEU A 201 16.39 3.55 5.40
C LEU A 201 17.90 3.51 5.11
N ARG A 202 18.51 2.34 5.14
CA ARG A 202 19.92 2.15 4.80
C ARG A 202 20.19 2.37 3.31
N MET A 203 19.24 2.03 2.44
CA MET A 203 19.30 2.32 1.00
C MET A 203 19.09 3.81 0.71
N ILE A 204 18.32 4.50 1.55
CA ILE A 204 18.12 5.96 1.50
C ILE A 204 19.38 6.72 1.95
N GLN A 205 20.30 6.08 2.69
CA GLN A 205 21.56 6.65 3.20
C GLN A 205 21.41 8.10 3.71
N PRO A 206 20.54 8.37 4.70
CA PRO A 206 20.38 9.72 5.25
C PRO A 206 21.67 10.27 5.88
N GLU A 207 22.61 9.39 6.22
CA GLU A 207 23.88 9.68 6.91
C GLU A 207 24.90 10.46 6.05
N GLN A 208 24.75 10.47 4.72
CA GLN A 208 25.66 11.21 3.83
C GLN A 208 25.14 12.59 3.40
N LEU A 209 23.90 12.96 3.79
CA LEU A 209 23.32 14.28 3.49
C LEU A 209 23.78 15.38 4.46
N VAL A 210 24.55 15.03 5.51
CA VAL A 210 24.97 15.95 6.57
C VAL A 210 26.45 16.37 6.43
N ASN A 211 27.20 15.84 5.46
CA ASN A 211 28.63 16.15 5.29
C ASN A 211 28.87 17.10 4.08
N PRO A 212 29.15 18.39 4.32
CA PRO A 212 29.22 19.43 3.29
C PRO A 212 30.54 19.51 2.48
N ASP A 213 31.49 18.58 2.65
CA ASP A 213 32.83 18.70 2.03
C ASP A 213 33.05 17.84 0.77
N SER A 214 32.04 17.13 0.27
CA SER A 214 32.19 16.19 -0.88
C SER A 214 31.36 16.57 -2.13
N PHE A 215 30.92 17.83 -2.28
CA PHE A 215 30.05 18.23 -3.40
C PHE A 215 30.68 18.09 -4.80
N ALA A 216 32.01 18.12 -4.94
CA ALA A 216 32.68 17.94 -6.24
C ALA A 216 32.76 16.47 -6.71
N SER A 217 32.65 15.49 -5.80
CA SER A 217 32.56 14.06 -6.13
C SER A 217 31.11 13.58 -6.32
N VAL A 218 30.11 14.47 -6.15
CA VAL A 218 28.68 14.17 -6.35
C VAL A 218 28.34 13.98 -7.83
N VAL A 219 29.07 14.59 -8.77
CA VAL A 219 28.78 14.48 -10.23
C VAL A 219 29.15 13.11 -10.80
N LEU A 220 30.27 12.52 -10.38
CA LEU A 220 30.66 11.14 -10.74
C LEU A 220 29.84 10.09 -9.94
N TYR A 221 29.35 10.45 -8.75
CA TYR A 221 28.59 9.56 -7.87
C TYR A 221 27.07 9.55 -8.12
N LEU A 222 26.49 10.65 -8.63
CA LEU A 222 25.10 10.67 -9.09
C LEU A 222 24.90 9.85 -10.37
N ASN A 223 25.91 9.80 -11.25
CA ASN A 223 25.94 8.89 -12.40
C ASN A 223 26.06 7.41 -11.97
N SER A 224 26.79 7.10 -10.89
CA SER A 224 26.87 5.72 -10.37
C SER A 224 25.66 5.32 -9.49
N MET A 225 24.95 6.28 -8.88
CA MET A 225 23.69 6.07 -8.14
C MET A 225 22.43 6.05 -9.03
N GLN A 226 22.58 6.29 -10.33
CA GLN A 226 21.59 5.94 -11.35
C GLN A 226 21.43 4.41 -11.48
N ALA A 227 22.31 3.63 -10.84
CA ALA A 227 22.26 2.17 -10.74
C ALA A 227 21.22 1.62 -9.74
N LEU A 228 20.55 2.47 -8.95
CA LEU A 228 19.52 2.02 -7.98
C LEU A 228 18.10 1.96 -8.57
N SER A 229 17.95 2.06 -9.89
CA SER A 229 16.75 1.61 -10.58
C SER A 229 16.97 0.18 -11.07
N LEU A 230 16.71 -0.82 -10.21
CA LEU A 230 16.47 -2.17 -10.73
C LEU A 230 15.36 -2.05 -11.78
N PRO A 231 15.63 -2.25 -13.10
CA PRO A 231 14.67 -1.93 -14.16
C PRO A 231 13.38 -2.74 -14.08
N TYR A 232 13.37 -3.78 -13.23
CA TYR A 232 12.30 -4.76 -13.09
C TYR A 232 11.43 -4.56 -11.84
N LEU A 233 11.74 -3.59 -10.98
CA LEU A 233 10.91 -3.35 -9.79
C LEU A 233 9.65 -2.55 -10.14
N PRO A 234 8.46 -2.94 -9.66
CA PRO A 234 7.24 -2.16 -9.92
C PRO A 234 7.33 -0.70 -9.44
N THR A 235 8.12 -0.44 -8.40
CA THR A 235 8.37 0.91 -7.87
C THR A 235 9.12 1.82 -8.83
N THR A 236 9.98 1.27 -9.70
CA THR A 236 10.70 2.07 -10.70
C THR A 236 9.77 2.47 -11.83
N TRP A 237 8.94 1.55 -12.34
CA TRP A 237 7.92 1.88 -13.35
C TRP A 237 6.94 2.95 -12.84
N ILE A 238 6.52 2.86 -11.58
CA ILE A 238 5.66 3.88 -10.95
C ILE A 238 6.37 5.24 -10.87
N THR A 239 7.64 5.24 -10.44
CA THR A 239 8.43 6.48 -10.34
C THR A 239 8.66 7.11 -11.71
N ASP A 240 9.01 6.30 -12.70
CA ASP A 240 9.30 6.73 -14.06
C ASP A 240 8.04 7.21 -14.77
N ALA A 241 6.87 6.58 -14.54
CA ALA A 241 5.60 7.06 -15.05
C ALA A 241 5.31 8.51 -14.60
N VAL A 242 5.49 8.80 -13.31
CA VAL A 242 5.28 10.16 -12.76
C VAL A 242 6.37 11.13 -13.22
N ARG A 243 7.63 10.68 -13.28
CA ARG A 243 8.77 11.49 -13.75
C ARG A 243 8.64 11.90 -15.22
N PHE A 244 8.27 10.97 -16.10
CA PHE A 244 8.03 11.28 -17.51
C PHE A 244 6.80 12.16 -17.70
N ALA A 245 5.75 11.98 -16.88
CA ALA A 245 4.59 12.88 -16.89
C ALA A 245 4.97 14.32 -16.50
N LEU A 246 5.84 14.50 -15.50
CA LEU A 246 6.37 15.81 -15.09
C LEU A 246 7.13 16.51 -16.22
N LYS A 247 7.92 15.76 -17.00
CA LYS A 247 8.68 16.26 -18.15
C LYS A 247 7.86 16.45 -19.42
N SER A 248 6.55 16.20 -19.39
CA SER A 248 5.67 16.17 -20.57
C SER A 248 6.08 15.14 -21.64
N GLU A 249 6.82 14.10 -21.25
CA GLU A 249 7.20 12.97 -22.11
C GLU A 249 6.11 11.87 -22.05
N TRP A 250 5.00 12.11 -22.74
CA TRP A 250 3.80 11.25 -22.65
C TRP A 250 4.05 9.79 -23.06
N GLY A 251 4.87 9.55 -24.08
CA GLY A 251 5.15 8.20 -24.57
C GLY A 251 5.81 7.32 -23.50
N GLY A 252 6.83 7.84 -22.82
CA GLY A 252 7.50 7.14 -21.71
C GLY A 252 6.58 6.97 -20.50
N SER A 253 5.77 7.98 -20.20
CA SER A 253 4.85 7.93 -19.07
C SER A 253 3.73 6.88 -19.23
N VAL A 254 3.08 6.85 -20.40
CA VAL A 254 2.00 5.89 -20.70
C VAL A 254 2.54 4.46 -20.78
N LEU A 255 3.73 4.26 -21.33
CA LEU A 255 4.37 2.94 -21.38
C LEU A 255 4.62 2.40 -19.96
N ASN A 256 5.19 3.21 -19.07
CA ASN A 256 5.46 2.80 -17.70
C ASN A 256 4.18 2.57 -16.87
N LEU A 257 3.14 3.37 -17.14
CA LEU A 257 1.81 3.13 -16.59
C LEU A 257 1.23 1.80 -17.10
N ALA A 258 1.36 1.50 -18.39
CA ALA A 258 0.89 0.26 -18.99
C ALA A 258 1.64 -0.97 -18.47
N LEU A 259 2.96 -0.87 -18.25
CA LEU A 259 3.75 -1.91 -17.58
C LEU A 259 3.23 -2.17 -16.16
N SER A 260 2.99 -1.09 -15.41
CA SER A 260 2.45 -1.17 -14.04
C SER A 260 1.05 -1.80 -14.03
N ALA A 261 0.16 -1.39 -14.95
CA ALA A 261 -1.17 -1.98 -15.10
C ALA A 261 -1.13 -3.45 -15.53
N SER A 262 -0.22 -3.83 -16.43
CA SER A 262 -0.03 -5.23 -16.83
C SER A 262 0.45 -6.08 -15.66
N CYS A 263 1.35 -5.55 -14.84
CA CYS A 263 1.81 -6.19 -13.60
C CYS A 263 0.67 -6.38 -12.60
N VAL A 264 -0.21 -5.37 -12.43
CA VAL A 264 -1.43 -5.51 -11.61
C VAL A 264 -2.27 -6.68 -12.10
N LEU A 265 -2.61 -6.72 -13.38
CA LEU A 265 -3.46 -7.78 -13.94
C LEU A 265 -2.85 -9.17 -13.76
N PHE A 266 -1.54 -9.30 -13.98
CA PHE A 266 -0.81 -10.53 -13.73
C PHE A 266 -0.88 -10.95 -12.25
N LEU A 267 -0.62 -10.04 -11.32
CA LEU A 267 -0.67 -10.33 -9.88
C LEU A 267 -2.09 -10.65 -9.39
N LEU A 268 -3.12 -10.05 -9.98
CA LEU A 268 -4.52 -10.40 -9.70
C LEU A 268 -4.82 -11.83 -10.11
N PHE A 269 -4.45 -12.20 -11.33
CA PHE A 269 -4.63 -13.56 -11.85
C PHE A 269 -3.91 -14.59 -10.97
N VAL A 270 -2.64 -14.33 -10.64
CA VAL A 270 -1.84 -15.21 -9.77
C VAL A 270 -2.44 -15.31 -8.37
N ASN A 271 -2.96 -14.22 -7.80
CA ASN A 271 -3.63 -14.27 -6.50
C ASN A 271 -4.86 -15.16 -6.53
N GLU A 272 -5.69 -15.05 -7.57
CA GLU A 272 -6.91 -15.85 -7.69
C GLU A 272 -6.61 -17.33 -7.85
N THR A 273 -5.63 -17.69 -8.69
CA THR A 273 -5.20 -19.09 -8.86
C THR A 273 -4.62 -19.65 -7.56
N THR A 274 -3.80 -18.85 -6.87
CA THR A 274 -3.19 -19.24 -5.59
C THR A 274 -4.24 -19.39 -4.50
N ALA A 275 -5.21 -18.48 -4.44
CA ALA A 275 -6.32 -18.55 -3.50
C ALA A 275 -7.17 -19.81 -3.74
N GLY A 276 -7.48 -20.14 -5.00
CA GLY A 276 -8.20 -21.37 -5.34
C GLY A 276 -7.52 -22.64 -4.80
N ALA A 277 -6.19 -22.70 -4.84
CA ALA A 277 -5.42 -23.85 -4.39
C ALA A 277 -5.16 -23.90 -2.87
N ILE A 278 -4.89 -22.75 -2.24
CA ILE A 278 -4.28 -22.69 -0.90
C ILE A 278 -5.24 -22.16 0.16
N TYR A 279 -6.21 -21.33 -0.21
CA TYR A 279 -7.07 -20.61 0.75
C TYR A 279 -7.82 -21.55 1.70
N PHE A 280 -8.42 -22.61 1.17
CA PHE A 280 -9.18 -23.57 1.99
C PHE A 280 -8.30 -24.28 3.04
N ARG A 281 -7.07 -24.63 2.65
CA ARG A 281 -6.10 -25.26 3.54
C ARG A 281 -5.66 -24.31 4.66
N GLY A 282 -5.44 -23.04 4.32
CA GLY A 282 -5.15 -21.98 5.30
C GLY A 282 -6.32 -21.76 6.26
N PHE A 283 -7.55 -21.72 5.74
CA PHE A 283 -8.76 -21.48 6.53
C PHE A 283 -9.04 -22.61 7.54
N SER A 284 -8.96 -23.88 7.11
CA SER A 284 -9.13 -25.02 8.01
C SER A 284 -8.14 -24.99 9.17
N ARG A 285 -6.87 -24.65 8.89
CA ARG A 285 -5.83 -24.50 9.92
C ARG A 285 -6.02 -23.28 10.82
N ALA A 286 -6.61 -22.21 10.30
CA ALA A 286 -6.93 -21.00 11.06
C ALA A 286 -8.00 -21.28 12.12
N GLN A 287 -8.99 -22.10 11.77
CA GLN A 287 -10.14 -22.42 12.63
C GLN A 287 -9.86 -23.55 13.62
N THR A 288 -8.92 -24.45 13.33
CA THR A 288 -8.49 -25.46 14.30
C THR A 288 -7.88 -24.78 15.52
N THR A 289 -8.59 -24.89 16.65
CA THR A 289 -8.11 -24.43 17.96
C THR A 289 -6.74 -25.04 18.21
N ALA A 290 -5.73 -24.21 18.53
CA ALA A 290 -4.42 -24.69 18.94
C ALA A 290 -4.63 -25.77 20.01
N LYS A 291 -4.08 -26.98 19.80
CA LYS A 291 -4.04 -28.02 20.83
C LYS A 291 -3.51 -27.34 22.10
N ARG A 292 -4.36 -27.24 23.15
CA ARG A 292 -3.98 -26.59 24.41
C ARG A 292 -2.69 -27.26 24.88
N LEU A 293 -1.60 -26.48 25.00
CA LEU A 293 -0.32 -26.96 25.52
C LEU A 293 -0.44 -27.43 26.98
N PHE A 294 -1.45 -26.94 27.69
CA PHE A 294 -1.72 -27.32 29.07
C PHE A 294 -2.99 -28.18 29.16
N LYS A 295 -2.82 -29.37 29.73
CA LYS A 295 -3.91 -30.27 30.12
C LYS A 295 -4.80 -29.50 31.12
N PRO A 296 -6.13 -29.48 30.96
CA PRO A 296 -7.01 -28.84 31.93
C PRO A 296 -6.75 -29.50 33.29
N VAL A 297 -6.54 -28.67 34.33
CA VAL A 297 -6.39 -29.14 35.70
C VAL A 297 -7.67 -29.89 36.04
N THR A 298 -7.56 -31.22 36.16
CA THR A 298 -8.65 -32.06 36.65
C THR A 298 -8.82 -31.72 38.12
N PHE A 299 -9.89 -30.99 38.44
CA PHE A 299 -10.29 -30.78 39.83
C PHE A 299 -10.82 -32.11 40.34
N SER A 300 -9.96 -32.88 41.01
CA SER A 300 -10.37 -34.04 41.80
C SER A 300 -10.97 -33.51 43.09
N GLY A 301 -12.30 -33.33 43.09
CA GLY A 301 -13.03 -33.09 44.33
C GLY A 301 -12.99 -34.36 45.18
N HIS A 302 -12.46 -34.24 46.40
CA HIS A 302 -12.75 -35.14 47.51
C HIS A 302 -14.00 -34.63 48.24
#